data_AF-A0A9W8M165-F1
#
_entry.id   AF-A0A9W8M165-F1
#
_cell.length_a   1.000
_cell.length_b   1.000
_cell.length_c   1.000
_cell.angle_alpha   90.00
_cell.angle_beta   90.00
_cell.angle_gamma   90.00
#
_symmetry.space_group_name_H-M   'P 1'
#
loop_
_entity.id
_entity.type
_entity.pdbx_description
1 polymer ?
#
loop_
_entity_poly.entity_id
_entity_poly.type
_entity_poly.pdbx_seq_one_letter_code
_entity_poly.pdbx_strand_id
1 'polypeptide(L)'
;MASVNKDLTGIEWRSDQWLFQFGGLRPDNVLEYFSQSPFWDSSSNNAVLKMQTQFNDLQQASYDLKAMVGIEFAVTHQEPPTLFIITKFRRTSPTKTIPLCVYYILDGNAYEAPSLYSIVSTRMLSSIKKVQEAFAIARSHAEFHPATGYLWQETREQKAARKAALKDIT
;
A
#
# COMPACT_ATOMS: atom_id res chain seq x y z
N MET A 1 1.02 -23.45 12.95
CA MET A 1 1.99 -22.81 12.05
C MET A 1 1.45 -21.43 11.71
N ALA A 2 2.06 -20.36 12.23
CA ALA A 2 1.65 -19.01 11.86
C ALA A 2 1.91 -18.84 10.36
N SER A 3 0.85 -18.62 9.57
CA SER A 3 0.98 -18.26 8.17
C SER A 3 1.92 -17.05 8.10
N VAL A 4 3.04 -17.20 7.39
CA VAL A 4 3.89 -16.06 7.02
C VAL A 4 2.97 -15.06 6.32
N ASN A 5 2.66 -13.95 6.99
CA ASN A 5 1.88 -12.86 6.40
C ASN A 5 2.75 -12.30 5.28
N LYS A 6 2.44 -12.68 4.04
CA LYS A 6 3.07 -12.12 2.86
C LYS A 6 2.63 -10.66 2.79
N ASP A 7 3.59 -9.74 2.83
CA ASP A 7 3.31 -8.32 2.63
C ASP A 7 2.93 -8.10 1.16
N LEU A 8 1.68 -7.67 0.93
CA LEU A 8 1.13 -7.40 -0.40
C LEU A 8 0.95 -5.89 -0.64
N THR A 9 1.40 -5.04 0.29
CA THR A 9 1.25 -3.58 0.17
C THR A 9 2.11 -2.96 -0.94
N GLY A 10 3.14 -3.69 -1.40
CA GLY A 10 4.04 -3.25 -2.47
C GLY A 10 3.70 -3.76 -3.86
N ILE A 11 2.60 -4.52 -4.03
CA ILE A 11 2.20 -5.06 -5.33
C ILE A 11 0.96 -4.36 -5.88
N GLU A 12 0.88 -4.30 -7.21
CA GLU A 12 -0.34 -3.96 -7.93
C GLU A 12 -0.87 -5.20 -8.65
N TRP A 13 -2.18 -5.28 -8.79
CA TRP A 13 -2.81 -6.36 -9.55
C TRP A 13 -3.86 -5.82 -10.51
N ARG A 14 -3.87 -6.36 -11.73
CA ARG A 14 -4.84 -6.04 -12.78
C ARG A 14 -5.08 -7.26 -13.67
N SER A 15 -6.31 -7.47 -14.10
CA SER A 15 -6.67 -8.50 -15.10
C SER A 15 -7.35 -7.86 -16.31
N ASP A 16 -6.57 -7.60 -17.37
CA ASP A 16 -7.09 -7.02 -18.62
C ASP A 16 -8.05 -7.94 -19.35
N GLN A 17 -7.81 -9.25 -19.31
CA GLN A 17 -8.69 -10.24 -19.95
C GLN A 17 -10.11 -10.18 -19.38
N TRP A 18 -10.22 -10.07 -18.05
CA TRP A 18 -11.51 -9.96 -17.39
C TRP A 18 -12.19 -8.63 -17.71
N LEU A 19 -11.45 -7.52 -17.65
CA LEU A 19 -12.00 -6.19 -17.95
C LEU A 19 -12.52 -6.10 -19.39
N PHE A 20 -11.83 -6.70 -20.34
CA PHE A 20 -12.26 -6.77 -21.74
C PHE A 20 -13.53 -7.61 -21.91
N GLN A 21 -13.62 -8.77 -21.23
CA GLN A 21 -14.78 -9.65 -21.32
C GLN A 21 -16.06 -9.01 -20.76
N PHE A 22 -15.96 -8.27 -19.66
CA PHE A 22 -17.12 -7.69 -18.96
C PHE A 22 -17.41 -6.23 -19.32
N GLY A 23 -16.58 -5.61 -20.17
CA GLY A 23 -16.78 -4.23 -20.63
C GLY A 23 -16.52 -3.16 -19.55
N GLY A 24 -15.68 -3.48 -18.56
CA GLY A 24 -15.33 -2.58 -17.45
C GLY A 24 -15.91 -2.97 -16.09
N LEU A 25 -15.57 -2.16 -15.07
CA LEU A 25 -15.99 -2.37 -13.69
C LEU A 25 -17.31 -1.67 -13.38
N ARG A 26 -18.16 -2.40 -12.66
CA ARG A 26 -19.47 -1.96 -12.18
C ARG A 26 -19.65 -2.39 -10.72
N PRO A 27 -20.54 -1.73 -9.96
CA PRO A 27 -20.82 -2.09 -8.57
C PRO A 27 -21.20 -3.56 -8.35
N ASP A 28 -21.88 -4.18 -9.33
CA ASP A 28 -22.32 -5.58 -9.29
C ASP A 28 -21.18 -6.58 -9.48
N ASN A 29 -20.18 -6.24 -10.30
CA ASN A 29 -19.15 -7.19 -10.73
C ASN A 29 -17.78 -6.96 -10.05
N VAL A 30 -17.59 -5.84 -9.36
CA VAL A 30 -16.29 -5.45 -8.78
C VAL A 30 -15.77 -6.46 -7.75
N LEU A 31 -16.66 -7.08 -6.97
CA LEU A 31 -16.26 -8.08 -5.98
C LEU A 31 -15.82 -9.39 -6.65
N GLU A 32 -16.43 -9.72 -7.79
CA GLU A 32 -16.00 -10.86 -8.60
C GLU A 32 -14.65 -10.59 -9.27
N TYR A 33 -14.44 -9.39 -9.80
CA TYR A 33 -13.12 -8.96 -10.28
C TYR A 33 -12.05 -9.09 -9.18
N PHE A 34 -12.33 -8.54 -8.00
CA PHE A 34 -11.44 -8.59 -6.85
C PHE A 34 -11.13 -10.03 -6.39
N SER A 35 -12.05 -10.99 -6.61
CA SER A 35 -11.83 -12.39 -6.25
C SER A 35 -10.74 -13.10 -7.07
N GLN A 36 -10.34 -12.54 -8.22
CA GLN A 36 -9.20 -13.05 -9.00
C GLN A 36 -7.85 -12.51 -8.51
N SER A 37 -7.88 -11.52 -7.62
CA SER A 37 -6.67 -10.87 -7.12
C SER A 37 -5.95 -11.73 -6.06
N PRO A 38 -4.63 -11.57 -5.88
CA PRO A 38 -3.89 -12.20 -4.79
C PRO A 38 -4.30 -11.68 -3.40
N PHE A 39 -5.05 -10.59 -3.33
CA PHE A 39 -5.59 -10.03 -2.10
C PHE A 39 -6.83 -10.80 -1.59
N TRP A 40 -7.43 -11.62 -2.45
CA TRP A 40 -8.60 -12.41 -2.11
C TRP A 40 -8.26 -13.54 -1.14
N ASP A 41 -9.13 -13.72 -0.15
CA ASP A 41 -9.03 -14.80 0.81
C ASP A 41 -10.05 -15.89 0.45
N SER A 42 -9.56 -17.05 0.00
CA SER A 42 -10.42 -18.19 -0.37
C SER A 42 -11.18 -18.80 0.81
N SER A 43 -10.77 -18.49 2.04
CA SER A 43 -11.49 -18.90 3.26
C SER A 43 -12.59 -17.92 3.68
N SER A 44 -12.78 -16.82 2.94
CA SER A 44 -13.79 -15.81 3.24
C SER A 44 -15.23 -16.34 3.06
N ASN A 45 -16.15 -15.76 3.82
CA ASN A 45 -17.58 -16.05 3.70
C ASN A 45 -18.09 -15.80 2.27
N ASN A 46 -17.56 -14.77 1.59
CA ASN A 46 -17.91 -14.48 0.20
C ASN A 46 -17.53 -15.62 -0.75
N ALA A 47 -16.37 -16.26 -0.55
CA ALA A 47 -15.95 -17.38 -1.37
C ALA A 47 -16.83 -18.62 -1.12
N VAL A 48 -17.17 -18.88 0.15
CA VAL A 48 -18.09 -19.96 0.54
C VAL A 48 -19.46 -19.75 -0.10
N LEU A 49 -20.01 -18.53 0.00
CA LEU A 49 -21.30 -18.19 -0.61
C LEU A 49 -21.24 -18.31 -2.14
N LYS A 50 -20.17 -17.84 -2.79
CA LYS A 50 -19.98 -17.98 -4.24
C LYS A 50 -20.09 -19.44 -4.68
N MET A 51 -19.43 -20.36 -3.98
CA MET A 51 -19.47 -21.79 -4.27
C MET A 51 -20.87 -22.40 -4.02
N GLN A 52 -21.58 -21.96 -2.98
CA GLN A 52 -22.93 -22.43 -2.68
C GLN A 52 -23.96 -21.97 -3.72
N THR A 53 -23.82 -20.74 -4.22
CA THR A 53 -24.74 -20.17 -5.22
C THR A 53 -24.47 -20.63 -6.64
N GLN A 54 -23.25 -21.11 -6.95
CA GLN A 54 -22.85 -21.48 -8.31
C GLN A 54 -23.70 -22.63 -8.90
N PHE A 55 -24.26 -23.50 -8.06
CA PHE A 55 -25.09 -24.64 -8.49
C PHE A 55 -26.56 -24.52 -8.06
N ASN A 56 -26.94 -23.43 -7.39
CA ASN A 56 -28.29 -23.21 -6.85
C ASN A 56 -28.83 -21.83 -7.27
N ASP A 57 -29.29 -21.72 -8.52
CA ASP A 57 -29.88 -20.49 -9.09
C ASP A 57 -31.09 -19.96 -8.30
N LEU A 58 -31.78 -20.80 -7.54
CA LEU A 58 -33.01 -20.43 -6.81
C LEU A 58 -32.77 -19.72 -5.47
N GLN A 59 -31.52 -19.60 -4.99
CA GLN A 59 -31.23 -19.10 -3.62
C GLN A 59 -30.31 -17.87 -3.55
N GLN A 60 -29.86 -17.30 -4.67
CA GLN A 60 -28.97 -16.11 -4.67
C GLN A 60 -29.50 -14.94 -3.82
N ALA A 61 -30.83 -14.80 -3.69
CA ALA A 61 -31.46 -13.72 -2.92
C ALA A 61 -31.47 -13.92 -1.38
N SER A 62 -31.02 -15.06 -0.85
CA SER A 62 -31.30 -15.45 0.55
C SER A 62 -30.08 -15.65 1.46
N TYR A 63 -28.86 -15.43 0.97
CA TYR A 63 -27.66 -15.59 1.79
C TYR A 63 -27.27 -14.26 2.45
N ASP A 64 -27.62 -14.12 3.72
CA ASP A 64 -27.25 -12.96 4.53
C ASP A 64 -25.83 -13.13 5.11
N LEU A 65 -24.86 -12.39 4.56
CA LEU A 65 -23.50 -12.29 5.09
C LEU A 65 -23.47 -11.97 6.59
N LYS A 66 -24.48 -11.26 7.11
CA LYS A 66 -24.57 -10.90 8.54
C LYS A 66 -24.80 -12.12 9.44
N ALA A 67 -25.37 -13.20 8.92
CA ALA A 67 -25.61 -14.42 9.69
C ALA A 67 -24.32 -15.25 9.88
N MET A 68 -23.30 -15.03 9.05
CA MET A 68 -22.04 -15.76 9.11
C MET A 68 -21.03 -15.07 10.03
N VAL A 69 -20.12 -15.83 10.64
CA VAL A 69 -19.01 -15.29 11.44
C VAL A 69 -17.72 -15.66 10.73
N GLY A 70 -16.81 -14.71 10.54
CA GLY A 70 -15.58 -14.96 9.80
C GLY A 70 -15.05 -13.74 9.06
N ILE A 71 -14.23 -14.00 8.05
CA ILE A 71 -13.70 -12.99 7.15
C ILE A 71 -14.73 -12.70 6.06
N GLU A 72 -14.98 -11.43 5.82
CA GLU A 72 -15.83 -10.97 4.71
C GLU A 72 -15.19 -9.78 4.01
N PHE A 73 -15.49 -9.64 2.73
CA PHE A 73 -15.15 -8.48 1.91
C PHE A 73 -16.44 -7.76 1.55
N ALA A 74 -16.45 -6.44 1.72
CA ALA A 74 -17.57 -5.60 1.35
C ALA A 74 -17.10 -4.32 0.68
N VAL A 75 -17.83 -3.91 -0.37
CA VAL A 75 -17.63 -2.63 -1.03
C VAL A 75 -18.13 -1.54 -0.09
N THR A 76 -17.22 -0.72 0.42
CA THR A 76 -17.51 0.33 1.40
C THR A 76 -17.78 1.67 0.72
N HIS A 77 -17.09 1.94 -0.38
CA HIS A 77 -17.28 3.13 -1.18
C HIS A 77 -17.14 2.79 -2.67
N GLN A 78 -17.90 3.49 -3.50
CA GLN A 78 -17.92 3.26 -4.94
C GLN A 78 -18.17 4.58 -5.67
N GLU A 79 -17.34 4.85 -6.66
CA GLU A 79 -17.45 5.95 -7.61
C GLU A 79 -17.18 5.37 -9.01
N PRO A 80 -18.17 4.70 -9.62
CA PRO A 80 -17.99 4.09 -10.93
C PRO A 80 -17.76 5.15 -12.02
N PRO A 81 -16.88 4.90 -13.01
CA PRO A 81 -16.10 3.69 -13.23
C PRO A 81 -14.69 3.71 -12.58
N THR A 82 -14.31 4.81 -11.94
CA THR A 82 -12.92 5.12 -11.62
C THR A 82 -12.44 4.49 -10.32
N LEU A 83 -13.24 4.52 -9.25
CA LEU A 83 -12.80 4.12 -7.92
C LEU A 83 -13.78 3.17 -7.23
N PHE A 84 -13.26 2.10 -6.66
CA PHE A 84 -13.97 1.23 -5.72
C PHE A 84 -13.10 0.96 -4.50
N ILE A 85 -13.70 1.02 -3.31
CA ILE A 85 -13.03 0.71 -2.04
C ILE A 85 -13.67 -0.53 -1.45
N ILE A 86 -12.85 -1.56 -1.24
CA ILE A 86 -13.24 -2.83 -0.64
C ILE A 86 -12.57 -2.93 0.71
N THR A 87 -13.35 -3.18 1.76
CA THR A 87 -12.81 -3.39 3.11
C THR A 87 -12.92 -4.87 3.47
N LYS A 88 -11.83 -5.43 3.98
CA LYS A 88 -11.80 -6.75 4.61
C LYS A 88 -12.21 -6.59 6.07
N PHE A 89 -13.32 -7.21 6.43
CA PHE A 89 -13.81 -7.24 7.80
C PHE A 89 -13.60 -8.62 8.41
N ARG A 90 -13.44 -8.64 9.74
CA ARG A 90 -13.66 -9.80 10.57
C ARG A 90 -14.95 -9.60 11.35
N ARG A 91 -15.98 -10.36 10.99
CA ARG A 91 -17.24 -10.41 11.71
C ARG A 91 -17.10 -11.34 12.90
N THR A 92 -17.47 -10.85 14.08
CA THR A 92 -17.47 -11.63 15.34
C THR A 92 -18.89 -11.97 15.79
N SER A 93 -19.87 -11.15 15.41
CA SER A 93 -21.29 -11.37 15.60
C SER A 93 -22.07 -10.64 14.50
N PRO A 94 -23.40 -10.89 14.35
CA PRO A 94 -24.20 -10.24 13.30
C PRO A 94 -24.21 -8.71 13.34
N THR A 95 -23.95 -8.12 14.50
CA THR A 95 -23.93 -6.66 14.70
C THR A 95 -22.51 -6.09 14.77
N LYS A 96 -21.48 -6.92 15.02
CA LYS A 96 -20.11 -6.47 15.25
C LYS A 96 -19.13 -6.97 14.18
N THR A 97 -18.60 -6.02 13.42
CA THR A 97 -17.52 -6.21 12.46
C THR A 97 -16.30 -5.39 12.86
N ILE A 98 -15.10 -5.91 12.56
CA ILE A 98 -13.82 -5.25 12.81
C ILE A 98 -13.13 -5.08 11.45
N PRO A 99 -12.84 -3.85 10.98
CA PRO A 99 -12.08 -3.66 9.76
C PRO A 99 -10.63 -4.12 9.97
N LEU A 100 -10.10 -4.90 9.04
CA LEU A 100 -8.73 -5.42 9.07
C LEU A 100 -7.84 -4.69 8.06
N CYS A 101 -8.25 -4.68 6.80
CA CYS A 101 -7.51 -4.08 5.69
C CYS A 101 -8.47 -3.39 4.73
N VAL A 102 -7.95 -2.42 3.99
CA VAL A 102 -8.67 -1.70 2.94
C VAL A 102 -7.94 -1.89 1.62
N TYR A 103 -8.69 -2.15 0.56
CA TYR A 103 -8.21 -2.27 -0.81
C TYR A 103 -8.92 -1.21 -1.64
N TYR A 104 -8.20 -0.62 -2.58
CA TYR A 104 -8.78 0.31 -3.53
C TYR A 104 -8.48 -0.17 -4.95
N ILE A 105 -9.49 -0.05 -5.82
CA ILE A 105 -9.40 -0.38 -7.23
C ILE A 105 -9.55 0.93 -7.99
N LEU A 106 -8.48 1.34 -8.68
CA LEU A 106 -8.40 2.56 -9.49
C LEU A 106 -8.26 2.20 -10.96
N ASP A 107 -9.28 2.54 -11.76
CA ASP A 107 -9.32 2.27 -13.20
C ASP A 107 -9.03 0.81 -13.58
N GLY A 108 -9.37 -0.13 -12.69
CA GLY A 108 -9.08 -1.57 -12.83
C GLY A 108 -7.84 -2.05 -12.09
N ASN A 109 -6.99 -1.18 -11.56
CA ASN A 109 -5.80 -1.57 -10.81
C ASN A 109 -6.13 -1.70 -9.32
N ALA A 110 -5.95 -2.89 -8.75
CA ALA A 110 -6.19 -3.16 -7.34
C ALA A 110 -4.90 -3.01 -6.53
N TYR A 111 -5.03 -2.33 -5.38
CA TYR A 111 -3.95 -2.07 -4.44
C TYR A 111 -4.41 -2.36 -3.00
N GLU A 112 -3.50 -2.82 -2.16
CA GLU A 112 -3.69 -2.84 -0.71
C GLU A 112 -3.27 -1.51 -0.10
N ALA A 113 -4.13 -0.90 0.70
CA ALA A 113 -3.81 0.34 1.39
C ALA A 113 -2.85 0.07 2.56
N PRO A 114 -1.65 0.68 2.58
CA PRO A 114 -0.74 0.52 3.70
C PRO A 114 -1.28 1.21 4.96
N SER A 115 -0.92 0.68 6.12
CA SER A 115 -1.26 1.32 7.39
C SER A 115 -0.56 2.67 7.52
N LEU A 116 -1.22 3.64 8.16
CA LEU A 116 -0.61 4.95 8.44
C LEU A 116 0.72 4.82 9.21
N TYR A 117 0.78 3.86 10.15
CA TYR A 117 1.99 3.54 10.89
C TYR A 117 3.14 3.14 9.95
N SER A 118 2.88 2.25 8.98
CA SER A 118 3.88 1.80 8.00
C SER A 118 4.39 2.95 7.14
N ILE A 119 3.49 3.86 6.71
CA ILE A 119 3.88 5.04 5.92
C ILE A 119 4.79 5.96 6.74
N VAL A 120 4.36 6.33 7.95
CA VAL A 120 5.10 7.28 8.79
C VAL A 120 6.46 6.71 9.20
N SER A 121 6.50 5.45 9.64
CA SER A 121 7.75 4.77 10.04
C SER A 121 8.73 4.67 8.88
N THR A 122 8.27 4.31 7.68
CA THR A 122 9.12 4.23 6.48
C THR A 122 9.68 5.59 6.10
N ARG A 123 8.85 6.65 6.15
CA ARG A 123 9.28 8.03 5.86
C ARG A 123 10.29 8.51 6.90
N MET A 124 10.04 8.28 8.18
CA MET A 124 10.94 8.66 9.28
C MET A 124 12.29 7.95 9.17
N LEU A 125 12.28 6.63 8.95
CA LEU A 125 13.49 5.84 8.76
C LEU A 125 14.30 6.33 7.56
N SER A 126 13.63 6.60 6.43
CA SER A 126 14.28 7.14 5.24
C SER A 126 14.95 8.49 5.49
N SER A 127 14.29 9.38 6.23
CA SER A 127 14.85 10.69 6.59
C SER A 127 16.07 10.55 7.50
N ILE A 128 16.00 9.72 8.54
CA ILE A 128 17.12 9.48 9.46
C ILE A 128 18.30 8.86 8.71
N LYS A 129 18.04 7.89 7.84
CA LYS A 129 19.07 7.27 7.01
C LYS A 129 19.80 8.29 6.15
N LYS A 130 19.06 9.20 5.48
CA LYS A 130 19.67 10.29 4.69
C LYS A 130 20.51 11.24 5.54
N VAL A 131 20.06 11.56 6.76
CA VAL A 131 20.84 12.39 7.70
C VAL A 131 22.12 11.68 8.12
N GLN A 132 22.06 10.38 8.41
CA GLN A 132 23.24 9.57 8.74
C GLN A 132 24.23 9.52 7.58
N GLU A 133 23.75 9.29 6.36
CA GLU A 133 24.56 9.31 5.14
C GLU A 133 25.21 10.68 4.92
N ALA A 134 24.47 11.78 5.10
CA ALA A 134 25.00 13.14 4.99
C ALA A 134 26.09 13.41 6.04
N PHE A 135 25.91 12.97 7.29
CA PHE A 135 26.94 13.08 8.33
C PHE A 135 28.15 12.21 8.05
N ALA A 136 27.96 11.01 7.49
CA ALA A 136 29.07 10.15 7.10
C ALA A 136 29.95 10.82 6.03
N ILE A 137 29.31 11.43 5.02
CA ILE A 137 29.99 12.21 3.97
C ILE A 137 30.66 13.44 4.58
N ALA A 138 29.97 14.23 5.41
CA ALA A 138 30.57 15.40 6.04
C ALA A 138 31.79 15.02 6.89
N ARG A 139 31.69 13.94 7.66
CA ARG A 139 32.79 13.42 8.48
C ARG A 139 33.99 12.97 7.64
N SER A 140 33.80 12.37 6.47
CA SER A 140 34.92 11.98 5.61
C SER A 140 35.70 13.18 5.05
N HIS A 141 35.10 14.37 5.01
CA HIS A 141 35.75 15.60 4.56
C HIS A 141 36.30 16.47 5.71
N ALA A 142 36.09 16.07 6.97
CA ALA A 142 36.57 16.80 8.15
C ALA A 142 37.88 16.18 8.67
N GLU A 143 38.95 16.96 8.71
CA GLU A 143 40.23 16.57 9.28
C GLU A 143 40.48 17.38 10.57
N PHE A 144 40.97 16.73 11.62
CA PHE A 144 41.26 17.40 12.89
C PHE A 144 42.77 17.50 13.11
N HIS A 145 43.25 18.70 13.38
CA HIS A 145 44.64 18.96 13.73
C HIS A 145 44.71 19.63 15.12
N PRO A 146 45.46 19.09 16.10
CA PRO A 146 45.43 19.57 17.50
C PRO A 146 45.75 21.06 17.70
N ALA A 147 46.57 21.66 16.83
CA ALA A 147 46.96 23.07 16.95
C ALA A 147 45.97 24.06 16.30
N THR A 148 45.20 23.61 15.31
CA THR A 148 44.35 24.48 14.45
C THR A 148 42.87 24.11 14.50
N GLY A 149 42.52 22.98 15.12
CA GLY A 149 41.15 22.49 15.21
C GLY A 149 40.70 21.73 13.96
N TYR A 150 39.41 21.85 13.64
CA TYR A 150 38.81 21.19 12.48
C TYR A 150 39.09 21.96 11.18
N LEU A 151 39.54 21.24 10.17
CA LEU A 151 39.78 21.71 8.82
C LEU A 151 38.89 20.91 7.86
N TRP A 152 38.28 21.61 6.90
CA TRP A 152 37.51 20.97 5.83
C TRP A 152 38.44 20.73 4.63
N GLN A 153 38.49 19.49 4.17
CA GLN A 153 39.23 19.11 2.96
C GLN A 153 38.49 19.62 1.73
N GLU A 154 38.85 20.82 1.28
CA GLU A 154 38.34 21.42 0.04
C GLU A 154 39.26 21.09 -1.14
N THR A 155 38.69 20.59 -2.24
CA THR A 155 39.40 20.43 -3.51
C THR A 155 39.85 21.80 -4.04
N ARG A 156 40.94 21.86 -4.82
CA ARG A 156 41.44 23.12 -5.41
C ARG A 156 40.37 23.87 -6.21
N GLU A 157 39.50 23.14 -6.90
CA GLU A 157 38.35 23.68 -7.64
C GLU A 157 37.31 24.32 -6.72
N GLN A 158 36.99 23.70 -5.58
CA GLN A 158 36.05 24.23 -4.58
C GLN A 158 36.60 25.52 -3.94
N LYS A 159 37.91 25.57 -3.66
CA LYS A 159 38.58 26.80 -3.21
C LYS A 159 38.54 27.92 -4.24
N ALA A 160 38.77 27.59 -5.52
CA ALA A 160 38.71 28.57 -6.61
C ALA A 160 37.30 29.12 -6.81
N ALA A 161 36.29 28.24 -6.80
CA ALA A 161 34.87 28.61 -6.90
C ALA A 161 34.41 29.51 -5.74
N ARG A 162 34.79 29.19 -4.49
CA ARG A 162 34.49 30.05 -3.32
C ARG A 162 35.14 31.42 -3.45
N LYS A 163 36.39 31.49 -3.92
CA LYS A 163 37.12 32.74 -4.10
C LYS A 163 36.54 33.60 -5.23
N ALA A 164 36.00 32.98 -6.28
CA ALA A 164 35.28 33.68 -7.34
C ALA A 164 33.93 34.24 -6.83
N ALA A 165 33.12 33.40 -6.17
CA ALA A 165 31.83 33.82 -5.62
C ALA A 165 31.95 34.94 -4.58
N LEU A 166 33.04 34.99 -3.81
CA LEU A 166 33.28 36.06 -2.83
C LEU A 166 33.67 37.39 -3.48
N LYS A 167 34.25 37.37 -4.69
CA LYS A 167 34.59 38.59 -5.45
C LYS A 167 33.37 39.24 -6.09
N ASP A 168 32.38 38.45 -6.51
CA ASP A 168 31.17 38.98 -7.15
C ASP A 168 30.20 39.67 -6.16
N ILE A 169 30.46 39.54 -4.85
CA ILE A 169 29.67 40.16 -3.77
C ILE A 169 30.26 41.53 -3.34
N THR A 170 31.49 41.87 -3.78
CA THR A 170 32.19 43.12 -3.43
C THR A 170 32.29 44.05 -4.63
#